data_AF-A0A9P6L410-F1
#
_entry.id   AF-A0A9P6L410-F1
#
_cell.length_a   1.000
_cell.length_b   1.000
_cell.length_c   1.000
_cell.angle_alpha   90.00
_cell.angle_beta   90.00
_cell.angle_gamma   90.00
#
_symmetry.space_group_name_H-M   'P 1'
#
loop_
_entity.id
_entity.type
_entity.pdbx_description
1 polymer ?
#
loop_
_entity_poly.entity_id
_entity_poly.type
_entity_poly.pdbx_seq_one_letter_code
_entity_poly.pdbx_strand_id
1 'polypeptide(L)'
;MFLDCYAHQVNLVVGDYFKSQASVLDSADNATELISWLRSKTQILASLREVQVKYGENAVKAVIRAVLTRWTAHYQAYARLLDLHSVLVMVVDMDSRRPEKERCVIAGDAKARKKAKDMVMLIKDNNFWMSLLRYGRYS
;
A
#
# COMPACT_ATOMS: atom_id res chain seq x y z
N MET A 1 -31.57 19.17 5.12
CA MET A 1 -30.72 18.01 4.79
C MET A 1 -29.94 18.35 3.51
N PHE A 2 -28.71 18.83 3.64
CA PHE A 2 -27.84 19.31 2.54
C PHE A 2 -26.41 18.73 2.69
N LEU A 3 -26.29 17.42 2.97
CA LEU A 3 -24.98 16.80 3.20
C LEU A 3 -24.35 16.18 1.94
N ASP A 4 -25.14 15.85 0.90
CA ASP A 4 -24.63 15.16 -0.28
C ASP A 4 -23.85 16.07 -1.26
N CYS A 5 -24.13 17.37 -1.27
CA CYS A 5 -23.49 18.34 -2.17
C CYS A 5 -22.04 18.66 -1.76
N TYR A 6 -21.79 18.89 -0.48
CA TYR A 6 -20.48 19.32 0.00
C TYR A 6 -19.44 18.19 -0.11
N ALA A 7 -19.80 16.97 0.28
CA ALA A 7 -18.93 15.82 0.10
C ALA A 7 -18.63 15.56 -1.38
N HIS A 8 -19.63 15.71 -2.26
CA HIS A 8 -19.42 15.57 -3.70
C HIS A 8 -18.51 16.66 -4.27
N GLN A 9 -18.70 17.92 -3.89
CA GLN A 9 -17.83 19.03 -4.33
C GLN A 9 -16.40 18.89 -3.83
N VAL A 10 -16.21 18.48 -2.57
CA VAL A 10 -14.88 18.18 -2.03
C VAL A 10 -14.24 17.02 -2.80
N ASN A 11 -15.00 15.97 -3.16
CA ASN A 11 -14.48 14.88 -3.99
C ASN A 11 -13.99 15.38 -5.36
N LEU A 12 -14.69 16.33 -5.99
CA LEU A 12 -14.31 16.89 -7.27
C LEU A 12 -13.05 17.77 -7.17
N VAL A 13 -13.01 18.68 -6.19
CA VAL A 13 -11.85 19.57 -5.98
C VAL A 13 -10.59 18.77 -5.66
N VAL A 14 -10.70 17.77 -4.79
CA VAL A 14 -9.58 16.89 -4.44
C VAL A 14 -9.17 16.03 -5.64
N GLY A 15 -10.14 15.51 -6.40
CA GLY A 15 -9.89 14.77 -7.63
C GLY A 15 -9.15 15.60 -8.69
N ASP A 16 -9.53 16.85 -8.89
CA ASP A 16 -8.90 17.76 -9.85
C ASP A 16 -7.53 18.25 -9.38
N TYR A 17 -7.35 18.45 -8.07
CA TYR A 17 -6.02 18.71 -7.48
C TYR A 17 -5.06 17.55 -7.77
N PHE A 18 -5.51 16.30 -7.59
CA PHE A 18 -4.67 15.13 -7.91
C PHE A 18 -4.35 15.04 -9.41
N LYS A 19 -5.32 15.29 -10.29
CA LYS A 19 -5.06 15.33 -11.75
C LYS A 19 -4.02 16.37 -12.15
N SER A 20 -3.92 17.47 -11.40
CA SER A 20 -2.98 18.55 -11.69
C SER A 20 -1.52 18.24 -11.30
N GLN A 21 -1.26 17.19 -10.50
CA GLN A 21 0.09 16.77 -10.11
C GLN A 21 0.41 15.36 -10.62
N ALA A 22 1.03 15.27 -11.80
CA ALA A 22 1.38 14.00 -12.46
C ALA A 22 2.19 13.04 -11.56
N SER A 23 3.19 13.53 -10.84
CA SER A 23 4.00 12.70 -9.92
C SER A 23 3.20 12.13 -8.74
N VAL A 24 2.10 12.79 -8.37
CA VAL A 24 1.20 12.34 -7.29
C VAL A 24 0.28 11.23 -7.79
N LEU A 25 -0.17 11.30 -9.04
CA LEU A 25 -0.93 10.21 -9.67
C LEU A 25 -0.10 8.94 -9.79
N ASP A 26 1.17 9.04 -10.23
CA ASP A 26 2.05 7.89 -10.36
C ASP A 26 2.26 7.16 -9.02
N SER A 27 2.42 7.92 -7.93
CA SER A 27 2.58 7.36 -6.58
C SER A 27 1.29 6.72 -6.07
N ALA A 28 0.13 7.32 -6.37
CA ALA A 28 -1.18 6.78 -5.99
C ALA A 28 -1.52 5.49 -6.76
N ASP A 29 -1.18 5.42 -8.05
CA ASP A 29 -1.36 4.23 -8.87
C ASP A 29 -0.45 3.10 -8.40
N ASN A 30 0.82 3.39 -8.13
CA ASN A 30 1.76 2.44 -7.54
C ASN A 30 1.29 1.93 -6.17
N ALA A 31 0.77 2.80 -5.31
CA ALA A 31 0.21 2.40 -4.02
C ALA A 31 -1.03 1.51 -4.16
N THR A 32 -1.92 1.86 -5.10
CA THR A 32 -3.13 1.06 -5.40
C THR A 32 -2.76 -0.32 -5.93
N GLU A 33 -1.77 -0.39 -6.80
CA GLU A 33 -1.26 -1.63 -7.35
C GLU A 33 -0.59 -2.50 -6.27
N LEU A 34 0.23 -1.90 -5.42
CA LEU A 34 0.87 -2.58 -4.28
C LEU A 34 -0.17 -3.16 -3.33
N ILE A 35 -1.21 -2.39 -2.97
CA ILE A 35 -2.33 -2.85 -2.15
C ILE A 35 -3.04 -4.03 -2.81
N SER A 36 -3.31 -3.94 -4.12
CA SER A 36 -3.98 -5.00 -4.86
C SER A 36 -3.13 -6.29 -4.86
N TRP A 37 -1.83 -6.16 -5.11
CA TRP A 37 -0.90 -7.29 -5.07
C TRP A 37 -0.82 -7.92 -3.67
N LEU A 38 -0.60 -7.13 -2.62
CA LEU A 38 -0.55 -7.64 -1.24
C LEU A 38 -1.81 -8.43 -0.87
N ARG A 39 -2.99 -7.92 -1.24
CA ARG A 39 -4.28 -8.58 -0.94
C ARG A 39 -4.47 -9.89 -1.68
N SER A 40 -3.79 -10.09 -2.81
CA SER A 40 -3.78 -11.37 -3.54
C SER A 40 -2.83 -12.42 -2.95
N LYS A 41 -2.01 -12.05 -1.95
CA LYS A 41 -0.95 -12.91 -1.40
C LYS A 41 -1.24 -13.26 0.06
N THR A 42 -2.04 -14.30 0.26
CA THR A 42 -2.41 -14.80 1.60
C THR A 42 -1.21 -15.08 2.50
N GLN A 43 -0.12 -15.64 1.96
CA GLN A 43 1.11 -15.90 2.71
C GLN A 43 1.79 -14.61 3.20
N ILE A 44 1.82 -13.56 2.39
CA ILE A 44 2.38 -12.26 2.79
C ILE A 44 1.52 -11.64 3.89
N LEU A 45 0.20 -11.71 3.78
CA LEU A 45 -0.71 -11.22 4.82
C LEU A 45 -0.56 -11.97 6.15
N ALA A 46 -0.32 -13.28 6.10
CA ALA A 46 -0.03 -14.08 7.29
C ALA A 46 1.28 -13.64 7.95
N SER A 47 2.36 -13.50 7.16
CA SER A 47 3.66 -13.02 7.68
C SER A 47 3.59 -11.58 8.21
N LEU A 48 2.82 -10.70 7.57
CA LEU A 48 2.56 -9.34 8.07
C LEU A 48 1.96 -9.37 9.48
N ARG A 49 0.93 -10.21 9.68
CA ARG A 49 0.28 -10.39 10.99
C ARG A 49 1.24 -10.97 12.03
N GLU A 50 2.03 -11.98 11.66
CA GLU A 50 3.02 -12.59 12.55
C GLU A 50 4.06 -11.57 13.03
N VAL A 51 4.58 -10.75 12.10
CA VAL A 51 5.53 -9.68 12.43
C VAL A 51 4.88 -8.65 13.36
N GLN A 52 3.67 -8.18 13.06
CA GLN A 52 2.99 -7.21 13.94
C GLN A 52 2.78 -7.74 15.37
N VAL A 53 2.39 -9.01 15.52
CA VAL A 53 2.23 -9.66 16.83
C VAL A 53 3.58 -9.81 17.54
N LYS A 54 4.61 -10.26 16.82
CA LYS A 54 5.94 -10.51 17.39
C LYS A 54 6.62 -9.24 17.90
N TYR A 55 6.43 -8.12 17.20
CA TYR A 55 7.07 -6.84 17.54
C TYR A 55 6.15 -5.91 18.36
N GLY A 56 5.05 -6.44 18.91
CA GLY A 56 4.25 -5.73 19.91
C GLY A 56 3.39 -4.58 19.38
N GLU A 57 2.95 -4.65 18.12
CA GLU A 57 1.94 -3.68 17.65
C GLU A 57 0.63 -3.89 18.41
N ASN A 58 0.20 -2.87 19.16
CA ASN A 58 -1.00 -2.89 20.00
C ASN A 58 -2.30 -3.23 19.22
N ALA A 59 -2.29 -3.08 17.90
CA ALA A 59 -3.38 -3.51 17.03
C ALA A 59 -2.83 -3.99 15.68
N VAL A 60 -3.11 -5.26 15.31
CA VAL A 60 -2.78 -5.79 13.99
C VAL A 60 -3.51 -5.00 12.91
N LYS A 61 -2.76 -4.43 11.97
CA LYS A 61 -3.29 -3.58 10.91
C LYS A 61 -3.43 -4.38 9.61
N ALA A 62 -4.67 -4.51 9.13
CA ALA A 62 -4.92 -5.15 7.83
C ALA A 62 -4.60 -4.21 6.65
N VAL A 63 -4.26 -4.78 5.50
CA VAL A 63 -4.19 -4.07 4.21
C VAL A 63 -5.61 -3.76 3.72
N ILE A 64 -5.98 -2.48 3.67
CA ILE A 64 -7.32 -2.02 3.30
C ILE A 64 -7.38 -1.74 1.79
N ARG A 65 -8.50 -2.08 1.15
CA ARG A 65 -8.74 -1.72 -0.26
C ARG A 65 -9.21 -0.27 -0.36
N ALA A 66 -8.64 0.48 -1.28
CA ALA A 66 -9.28 1.70 -1.74
C ALA A 66 -10.57 1.37 -2.49
N VAL A 67 -11.69 1.97 -2.08
CA VAL A 67 -12.96 1.89 -2.82
C VAL A 67 -12.99 3.06 -3.79
N LEU A 68 -13.09 2.75 -5.09
CA LEU A 68 -12.97 3.70 -6.21
C LEU A 68 -13.94 4.90 -6.13
N THR A 69 -15.07 4.75 -5.44
CA THR A 69 -16.15 5.74 -5.47
C THR A 69 -15.93 6.91 -4.51
N ARG A 70 -14.89 6.89 -3.65
CA ARG A 70 -14.64 7.95 -2.65
C ARG A 70 -13.13 8.13 -2.41
N TRP A 71 -12.58 9.31 -2.69
CA TRP A 71 -11.15 9.63 -2.45
C TRP A 71 -10.74 9.45 -0.99
N THR A 72 -11.67 9.60 -0.05
CA THR A 72 -11.43 9.31 1.37
C THR A 72 -11.05 7.85 1.62
N ALA A 73 -11.58 6.91 0.83
CA ALA A 73 -11.21 5.51 0.92
C ALA A 73 -9.80 5.25 0.36
N HIS A 74 -9.41 5.95 -0.72
CA HIS A 74 -8.03 5.96 -1.21
C HIS A 74 -7.09 6.52 -0.15
N TYR A 75 -7.48 7.64 0.47
CA TYR A 75 -6.71 8.25 1.55
C TYR A 75 -6.49 7.30 2.73
N GLN A 76 -7.56 6.68 3.22
CA GLN A 76 -7.46 5.72 4.33
C GLN A 76 -6.61 4.50 3.96
N ALA A 77 -6.71 4.02 2.71
CA ALA A 77 -5.91 2.91 2.23
C ALA A 77 -4.42 3.28 2.14
N TYR A 78 -4.07 4.47 1.67
CA TYR A 78 -2.68 4.94 1.59
C TYR A 78 -2.10 5.26 2.96
N ALA A 79 -2.85 5.90 3.85
CA ALA A 79 -2.44 6.11 5.24
C ALA A 79 -2.18 4.77 5.95
N ARG A 80 -3.04 3.78 5.73
CA ARG A 80 -2.83 2.43 6.24
C ARG A 80 -1.60 1.74 5.62
N LEU A 81 -1.33 1.97 4.34
CA LEU A 81 -0.15 1.43 3.67
C LEU A 81 1.14 2.03 4.25
N LEU A 82 1.14 3.34 4.54
CA LEU A 82 2.23 4.04 5.21
C LEU A 82 2.51 3.49 6.61
N ASP A 83 1.46 3.25 7.40
CA ASP A 83 1.56 2.60 8.71
C ASP A 83 2.21 1.21 8.64
N LEU A 84 2.01 0.50 7.54
CA LEU A 84 2.52 -0.85 7.32
C LEU A 84 3.92 -0.88 6.71
N HIS A 85 4.49 0.26 6.33
CA HIS A 85 5.77 0.32 5.60
C HIS A 85 6.90 -0.43 6.32
N SER A 86 7.14 -0.12 7.60
CA SER A 86 8.21 -0.75 8.39
C SER A 86 8.04 -2.27 8.50
N VAL A 87 6.79 -2.72 8.69
CA VAL A 87 6.43 -4.14 8.78
C VAL A 87 6.62 -4.83 7.42
N LEU A 88 6.22 -4.18 6.31
CA LEU A 88 6.39 -4.71 4.96
C LEU A 88 7.86 -4.88 4.59
N VAL A 89 8.70 -3.89 4.91
CA VAL A 89 10.16 -3.99 4.71
C VAL A 89 10.71 -5.16 5.52
N MET A 90 10.27 -5.33 6.76
CA MET A 90 10.71 -6.43 7.62
C MET A 90 10.27 -7.80 7.09
N VAL A 91 9.02 -7.95 6.62
CA VAL A 91 8.54 -9.20 6.00
C VAL A 91 9.38 -9.57 4.78
N VAL A 92 9.65 -8.60 3.90
CA VAL A 92 10.46 -8.82 2.70
C VAL A 92 11.90 -9.20 3.05
N ASP A 93 12.49 -8.52 4.03
CA ASP A 93 13.86 -8.80 4.50
C ASP A 93 13.94 -10.19 5.15
N MET A 94 13.01 -10.52 6.05
CA MET A 94 12.93 -11.85 6.68
C MET A 94 12.75 -12.97 5.66
N ASP A 95 11.87 -12.80 4.66
CA ASP A 95 11.69 -13.79 3.59
C ASP A 95 12.96 -13.94 2.74
N SER A 96 13.64 -12.84 2.43
CA SER A 96 14.88 -12.90 1.62
C SER A 96 16.01 -13.70 2.29
N ARG A 97 16.03 -13.75 3.62
CA ARG A 97 17.00 -14.53 4.42
C ARG A 97 16.66 -16.02 4.50
N ARG A 98 15.44 -16.42 4.13
CA ARG A 98 15.04 -17.84 4.08
C ARG A 98 15.71 -18.56 2.90
N PRO A 99 15.91 -19.89 3.01
CA PRO A 99 16.29 -20.72 1.86
C PRO A 99 15.35 -20.50 0.68
N GLU A 100 15.86 -20.52 -0.55
CA GLU A 100 15.06 -20.18 -1.75
C GLU A 100 13.76 -21.00 -1.89
N LYS A 101 13.79 -22.26 -1.46
CA LYS A 101 12.64 -23.18 -1.47
C LYS A 101 11.52 -22.81 -0.48
N GLU A 102 11.84 -22.00 0.54
CA GLU A 102 10.92 -21.57 1.60
C GLU A 102 10.44 -20.11 1.42
N ARG A 103 10.97 -19.41 0.42
CA ARG A 103 10.58 -18.03 0.12
C ARG A 103 9.16 -17.98 -0.41
N CYS A 104 8.33 -17.13 0.18
CA CYS A 104 6.93 -16.98 -0.21
C CYS A 104 6.62 -15.65 -0.90
N VAL A 105 7.50 -14.64 -0.79
CA VAL A 105 7.26 -13.31 -1.39
C VAL A 105 7.44 -13.36 -2.91
N ILE A 106 8.51 -13.98 -3.41
CA ILE A 106 8.81 -14.11 -4.84
C ILE A 106 8.57 -15.56 -5.29
N ALA A 107 7.29 -15.93 -5.39
CA ALA A 107 6.86 -17.28 -5.75
C ALA A 107 5.90 -17.29 -6.97
N GLY A 108 5.77 -18.46 -7.61
CA GLY A 108 4.89 -18.70 -8.76
C GLY A 108 5.62 -18.72 -10.12
N ASP A 109 4.86 -18.54 -11.20
CA ASP A 109 5.39 -18.53 -12.56
C ASP A 109 6.27 -17.30 -12.86
N ALA A 110 6.88 -17.26 -14.05
CA ALA A 110 7.78 -16.17 -14.45
C ALA A 110 7.13 -14.78 -14.36
N LYS A 111 5.84 -14.66 -14.71
CA LYS A 111 5.10 -13.39 -14.67
C LYS A 111 4.82 -12.96 -13.23
N ALA A 112 4.37 -13.90 -12.39
CA ALA A 112 4.13 -13.68 -10.97
C ALA A 112 5.42 -13.29 -10.23
N ARG A 113 6.54 -13.95 -10.54
CA ARG A 113 7.85 -13.63 -9.98
C ARG A 113 8.37 -12.26 -10.43
N LYS A 114 8.18 -11.90 -11.71
CA LYS A 114 8.50 -10.55 -12.18
C LYS A 114 7.72 -9.50 -11.41
N LYS A 115 6.39 -9.67 -11.31
CA LYS A 115 5.54 -8.75 -10.56
C LYS A 115 5.94 -8.65 -9.08
N ALA A 116 6.22 -9.78 -8.44
CA ALA A 116 6.68 -9.79 -7.05
C ALA A 116 8.01 -9.05 -6.87
N LYS A 117 8.95 -9.19 -7.81
CA LYS A 117 10.20 -8.43 -7.80
C LYS A 117 9.94 -6.93 -7.92
N ASP A 118 9.08 -6.52 -8.85
CA ASP A 118 8.73 -5.11 -9.05
C ASP A 118 8.11 -4.52 -7.76
N MET A 119 7.20 -5.25 -7.12
CA MET A 119 6.58 -4.83 -5.85
C MET A 119 7.58 -4.80 -4.69
N VAL A 120 8.52 -5.73 -4.62
CA VAL A 120 9.61 -5.73 -3.63
C VAL A 120 10.54 -4.53 -3.84
N MET A 121 10.84 -4.18 -5.09
CA MET A 121 11.63 -2.97 -5.39
C MET A 121 10.88 -1.71 -4.96
N LEU A 122 9.58 -1.63 -5.25
CA LEU A 122 8.71 -0.53 -4.83
C LEU A 122 8.64 -0.39 -3.30
N ILE A 123 8.52 -1.51 -2.55
CA ILE A 123 8.55 -1.51 -1.08
C ILE A 123 9.87 -0.98 -0.54
N LYS A 124 10.99 -1.17 -1.25
CA LYS A 124 12.32 -0.69 -0.84
C LYS A 124 12.64 0.72 -1.34
N ASP A 125 11.80 1.30 -2.20
CA ASP A 125 12.02 2.63 -2.76
C ASP A 125 11.56 3.73 -1.80
N ASN A 126 12.52 4.40 -1.17
CA ASN A 126 12.23 5.53 -0.28
C ASN A 126 11.54 6.69 -1.01
N ASN A 127 11.81 6.91 -2.30
CA ASN A 127 11.19 8.02 -3.04
C ASN A 127 9.68 7.80 -3.22
N PHE A 128 9.27 6.56 -3.46
CA PHE A 128 7.86 6.17 -3.47
C PHE A 128 7.18 6.51 -2.13
N TRP A 129 7.74 6.06 -1.01
CA TRP A 129 7.17 6.32 0.31
C TRP A 129 7.15 7.80 0.69
N MET A 130 8.20 8.54 0.34
CA MET A 130 8.25 9.99 0.57
C MET A 130 7.23 10.75 -0.27
N SER A 131 7.01 10.31 -1.51
CA SER A 131 5.97 10.88 -2.39
C SER A 131 4.57 10.55 -1.87
N LEU A 132 4.38 9.34 -1.35
CA LEU A 132 3.12 8.93 -0.71
C LEU A 132 2.89 9.65 0.64
N LEU A 133 3.93 9.96 1.42
CA LEU A 133 3.81 10.74 2.66
C LEU A 133 3.34 12.18 2.42
N ARG A 134 3.72 12.78 1.27
CA ARG A 134 3.21 14.10 0.87
C ARG A 134 1.69 14.11 0.68
N TYR A 135 1.08 12.96 0.42
CA TYR A 135 -0.38 12.81 0.38
C TYR A 135 -1.04 12.96 1.77
N GLY A 136 -0.37 12.54 2.85
CA GLY A 136 -0.95 12.51 4.21
C GLY A 136 -0.71 13.76 5.07
N ARG A 137 0.14 14.70 4.62
CA ARG A 137 0.56 15.88 5.41
C ARG A 137 -0.14 17.20 5.04
N TYR A 138 -0.93 17.23 3.97
CA TYR A 138 -1.63 18.43 3.47
C TYR A 138 -3.16 18.33 3.51
N SER A 139 -3.70 17.32 4.22
CA SER A 139 -5.13 17.13 4.45
C SER A 139 -5.53 17.45 5.88
#